data_AF-A0A0L0TCJ4-F1
#
_entry.id   AF-A0A0L0TCJ4-F1
#
_cell.length_a   1.000
_cell.length_b   1.000
_cell.length_c   1.000
_cell.angle_alpha   90.00
_cell.angle_beta   90.00
_cell.angle_gamma   90.00
#
_symmetry.space_group_name_H-M   'P 1'
#
loop_
_entity.id
_entity.type
_entity.pdbx_description
1 polymer ?
#
loop_
_entity_poly.entity_id
_entity_poly.type
_entity_poly.pdbx_seq_one_letter_code
_entity_poly.pdbx_strand_id
1 'polypeptide(L)'
;MTPAEIERMWPGEVARRAANKLAYRYPGLGGESYLDVVARLKPMIIEMERITHDIVVVTHNVVARIMLAYYLGVPLADAPKLEVPLHDLYALRPRPYGTEVIRFRYDEERDEMVRVPEDEQSEWGQKRA
;
A
#
# COMPACT_ATOMS: atom_id res chain seq x y z
N MET A 1 13.27 14.63 0.35
CA MET A 1 13.80 15.09 1.63
C MET A 1 13.89 13.91 2.59
N THR A 2 14.99 13.81 3.31
CA THR A 2 15.18 12.81 4.36
C THR A 2 14.47 13.26 5.65
N PRO A 3 14.14 12.34 6.58
CA PRO A 3 13.57 12.71 7.87
C PRO A 3 14.45 13.70 8.66
N ALA A 4 15.78 13.55 8.59
CA ALA A 4 16.72 14.45 9.26
C ALA A 4 16.66 15.88 8.69
N GLU A 5 16.49 16.02 7.38
CA GLU A 5 16.31 17.33 6.74
C GLU A 5 14.97 17.96 7.11
N ILE A 6 13.90 17.16 7.20
CA ILE A 6 12.57 17.62 7.62
C ILE A 6 12.65 18.14 9.06
N GLU A 7 13.25 17.38 9.98
CA GLU A 7 13.36 17.79 11.38
C GLU A 7 14.22 19.05 11.54
N ARG A 8 15.25 19.23 10.71
CA ARG A 8 16.07 20.45 10.71
C ARG A 8 15.30 21.69 10.23
N MET A 9 14.46 21.55 9.22
CA MET A 9 13.74 22.70 8.62
C MET A 9 12.38 22.96 9.27
N TRP A 10 11.70 21.92 9.74
CA TRP A 10 10.41 21.97 10.43
C TRP A 10 10.44 21.06 11.66
N PRO A 11 11.01 21.53 12.78
CA PRO A 11 11.13 20.75 14.01
C PRO A 11 9.78 20.25 14.51
N GLY A 12 9.73 18.98 14.91
CA GLY A 12 8.53 18.31 15.42
C GLY A 12 7.60 17.75 14.33
N GLU A 13 7.78 18.07 13.05
CA GLU A 13 6.91 17.53 11.98
C GLU A 13 7.06 16.02 11.82
N VAL A 14 8.27 15.47 12.01
CA VAL A 14 8.48 14.02 11.95
C VAL A 14 7.69 13.32 13.07
N ALA A 15 7.71 13.89 14.29
CA ALA A 15 6.98 13.37 15.43
C ALA A 15 5.45 13.49 15.24
N ARG A 16 4.96 14.63 14.75
CA ARG A 16 3.52 14.84 14.44
C ARG A 16 3.02 13.82 13.41
N ARG A 17 3.81 13.58 12.36
CA ARG A 17 3.52 12.57 11.35
C ARG A 17 3.51 11.16 11.95
N ALA A 18 4.46 10.84 12.82
CA ALA A 18 4.52 9.53 13.46
C ALA A 18 3.30 9.28 14.38
N ALA A 19 2.84 10.32 15.10
CA ALA A 19 1.71 10.23 16.02
C ALA A 19 0.38 9.94 15.31
N ASN A 20 0.16 10.48 14.11
CA ASN A 20 -1.05 10.22 13.33
C ASN A 20 -0.78 10.19 11.82
N LYS A 21 -0.12 9.14 11.34
CA LYS A 21 0.28 9.01 9.93
C LYS A 21 -0.90 9.00 8.95
N LEU A 22 -2.09 8.58 9.39
CA LEU A 22 -3.28 8.51 8.55
C LEU A 22 -3.83 9.91 8.21
N ALA A 23 -4.06 10.74 9.23
CA ALA A 23 -4.69 12.04 9.07
C ALA A 23 -3.68 13.20 8.97
N TYR A 24 -2.40 12.96 9.28
CA TYR A 24 -1.36 13.96 9.10
C TYR A 24 -1.28 14.37 7.63
N ARG A 25 -1.45 15.67 7.39
CA ARG A 25 -1.28 16.31 6.10
C ARG A 25 0.03 17.09 6.12
N TYR A 26 0.88 16.87 5.11
CA TYR A 26 2.13 17.62 5.01
C TYR A 26 1.85 19.13 4.89
N PRO A 27 2.61 19.99 5.57
CA PRO A 27 2.44 21.43 5.47
C PRO A 27 2.86 21.92 4.08
N GLY A 28 2.15 22.92 3.55
CA GLY A 28 2.44 23.55 2.26
C GLY A 28 1.28 23.48 1.27
N LEU A 29 1.42 24.22 0.16
CA LEU A 29 0.48 24.19 -0.95
C LEU A 29 0.52 22.80 -1.61
N GLY A 30 -0.60 22.09 -1.59
CA GLY A 30 -0.71 20.75 -2.19
C GLY A 30 -0.26 19.59 -1.30
N GLY A 31 -0.11 19.80 0.01
CA GLY A 31 0.12 18.70 0.95
C GLY A 31 -1.06 17.72 0.99
N GLU A 32 -0.78 16.42 0.90
CA GLU A 32 -1.78 15.36 1.02
C GLU A 32 -1.56 14.55 2.31
N SER A 33 -2.66 14.10 2.90
CA SER A 33 -2.69 13.02 3.90
C SER A 33 -3.01 11.68 3.23
N TYR A 34 -2.86 10.56 3.95
CA TYR A 34 -3.33 9.27 3.43
C TYR A 34 -4.84 9.29 3.13
N LEU A 35 -5.63 10.01 3.93
CA LEU A 35 -7.08 10.17 3.70
C LEU A 35 -7.39 10.90 2.38
N ASP A 36 -6.57 11.90 2.02
CA ASP A 36 -6.73 12.62 0.75
C ASP A 36 -6.45 11.69 -0.44
N VAL A 37 -5.39 10.88 -0.33
CA VAL A 37 -5.05 9.90 -1.36
C VAL A 37 -6.16 8.84 -1.50
N VAL A 38 -6.75 8.36 -0.40
CA VAL A 38 -7.90 7.44 -0.43
C VAL A 38 -9.08 8.07 -1.16
N ALA A 39 -9.43 9.31 -0.84
CA ALA A 39 -10.54 10.01 -1.49
C ALA A 39 -10.32 10.12 -3.01
N ARG A 40 -9.09 10.41 -3.43
CA ARG A 40 -8.70 10.49 -4.84
C ARG A 40 -8.66 9.14 -5.55
N LEU A 41 -8.31 8.05 -4.87
CA LEU A 41 -8.25 6.70 -5.44
C LEU A 41 -9.62 6.03 -5.55
N LYS A 42 -10.61 6.47 -4.77
CA LYS A 42 -11.94 5.84 -4.73
C LYS A 42 -12.61 5.66 -6.10
N PRO A 43 -12.63 6.64 -7.02
CA PRO A 43 -13.20 6.45 -8.35
C PRO A 43 -12.43 5.39 -9.16
N MET A 44 -11.11 5.35 -9.02
CA MET A 44 -10.24 4.42 -9.74
C MET A 44 -10.46 2.97 -9.30
N ILE A 45 -10.64 2.75 -7.99
CA ILE A 45 -11.00 1.43 -7.44
C ILE A 45 -12.35 0.94 -8.01
N ILE A 46 -13.36 1.82 -8.07
CA ILE A 46 -14.68 1.49 -8.62
C ILE A 46 -14.58 1.05 -10.08
N GLU A 47 -13.77 1.74 -10.89
CA GLU A 47 -13.55 1.35 -12.28
C GLU A 47 -12.79 0.03 -12.39
N MET A 48 -11.78 -0.21 -11.55
CA MET A 48 -11.07 -1.49 -11.52
C MET A 48 -11.99 -2.67 -11.19
N GLU A 49 -12.94 -2.49 -10.28
CA GLU A 49 -13.93 -3.54 -9.95
C GLU A 49 -14.88 -3.87 -11.12
N ARG A 50 -15.06 -2.94 -12.07
CA ARG A 50 -15.89 -3.17 -13.27
C ARG A 50 -15.12 -3.91 -14.37
N ILE A 51 -13.80 -3.97 -14.31
CA ILE A 51 -12.98 -4.61 -15.34
C ILE A 51 -13.02 -6.13 -15.17
N THR A 52 -13.28 -6.84 -16.27
CA THR A 52 -13.38 -8.32 -16.29
C THR A 52 -12.10 -9.02 -16.75
N HIS A 53 -11.09 -8.26 -17.18
CA HIS A 53 -9.82 -8.77 -17.69
C HIS A 53 -8.69 -8.47 -16.71
N ASP A 54 -7.54 -9.12 -16.90
CA ASP A 54 -6.37 -8.91 -16.05
C ASP A 54 -5.81 -7.49 -16.22
N ILE A 55 -5.44 -6.86 -15.10
CA ILE A 55 -4.86 -5.53 -15.06
C ILE A 55 -3.57 -5.52 -14.23
N VAL A 56 -2.61 -4.70 -14.66
CA VAL A 56 -1.37 -4.46 -13.93
C VAL A 56 -1.31 -3.00 -13.54
N VAL A 57 -1.14 -2.73 -12.24
CA VAL A 57 -1.05 -1.38 -11.70
C VAL A 57 0.37 -1.13 -11.20
N VAL A 58 1.09 -0.23 -11.87
CA VAL A 58 2.42 0.25 -11.42
C VAL A 58 2.24 1.58 -10.73
N THR A 59 2.65 1.68 -9.46
CA THR A 59 2.37 2.86 -8.64
C THR A 59 3.38 3.05 -7.51
N HIS A 60 3.16 4.05 -6.65
CA HIS A 60 3.98 4.37 -5.50
C HIS A 60 3.50 3.67 -4.22
N ASN A 61 4.39 3.53 -3.23
CA ASN A 61 4.13 2.81 -1.97
C ASN A 61 2.84 3.24 -1.25
N VAL A 62 2.53 4.54 -1.18
CA VAL A 62 1.32 5.02 -0.49
C VAL A 62 0.06 4.51 -1.20
N VAL A 63 0.03 4.59 -2.53
CA VAL A 63 -1.09 4.11 -3.35
C VAL A 63 -1.20 2.58 -3.27
N ALA A 64 -0.07 1.87 -3.41
CA ALA A 64 -0.05 0.41 -3.31
C ALA A 64 -0.57 -0.08 -1.96
N ARG A 65 -0.18 0.55 -0.84
CA ARG A 65 -0.69 0.22 0.50
C ARG A 65 -2.20 0.42 0.60
N ILE A 66 -2.74 1.52 0.07
CA ILE A 66 -4.19 1.78 0.09
C ILE A 66 -4.93 0.75 -0.75
N MET A 67 -4.44 0.43 -1.94
CA MET A 67 -5.01 -0.59 -2.82
C MET A 67 -4.99 -1.98 -2.17
N LEU A 68 -3.86 -2.37 -1.60
CA LEU A 68 -3.73 -3.63 -0.86
C LEU A 68 -4.67 -3.65 0.35
N ALA A 69 -4.74 -2.57 1.13
CA ALA A 69 -5.64 -2.49 2.28
C ALA A 69 -7.10 -2.72 1.88
N TYR A 70 -7.51 -2.11 0.76
CA TYR A 70 -8.85 -2.25 0.22
C TYR A 70 -9.18 -3.71 -0.14
N TYR A 71 -8.38 -4.34 -1.00
CA TYR A 71 -8.64 -5.71 -1.46
C TYR A 71 -8.46 -6.76 -0.38
N LEU A 72 -7.58 -6.52 0.60
CA LEU A 72 -7.36 -7.42 1.74
C LEU A 72 -8.37 -7.20 2.88
N GLY A 73 -9.23 -6.18 2.81
CA GLY A 73 -10.15 -5.84 3.89
C GLY A 73 -9.45 -5.35 5.17
N VAL A 74 -8.22 -4.84 5.05
CA VAL A 74 -7.47 -4.28 6.18
C VAL A 74 -8.07 -2.92 6.56
N PRO A 75 -8.29 -2.64 7.85
CA PRO A 75 -8.76 -1.33 8.28
C PRO A 75 -7.87 -0.20 7.78
N LEU A 76 -8.46 0.90 7.34
CA LEU A 76 -7.70 2.03 6.79
C LEU A 76 -6.68 2.62 7.78
N ALA A 77 -6.94 2.52 9.09
CA ALA A 77 -6.01 2.91 10.15
C ALA A 77 -4.70 2.12 10.14
N ASP A 78 -4.73 0.88 9.64
CA ASP A 78 -3.57 0.00 9.52
C ASP A 78 -2.90 0.08 8.14
N ALA A 79 -3.55 0.70 7.15
CA ALA A 79 -2.99 0.87 5.81
C ALA A 79 -1.59 1.52 5.78
N PRO A 80 -1.27 2.53 6.61
CA PRO A 80 0.08 3.10 6.64
C PRO A 80 1.16 2.18 7.21
N LYS A 81 0.79 1.09 7.91
CA LYS A 81 1.69 0.11 8.53
C LYS A 81 2.07 -1.01 7.56
N LEU A 82 1.25 -1.22 6.53
CA LEU A 82 1.48 -2.19 5.46
C LEU A 82 2.86 -2.03 4.83
N GLU A 83 3.62 -3.12 4.79
CA GLU A 83 4.98 -3.15 4.25
C GLU A 83 4.98 -3.56 2.78
N VAL A 84 5.27 -2.63 1.88
CA VAL A 84 5.32 -2.92 0.44
C VAL A 84 6.76 -2.70 0.00
N PRO A 85 7.61 -3.74 -0.02
CA PRO A 85 8.98 -3.63 -0.50
C PRO A 85 9.03 -3.32 -1.99
N LEU A 86 10.16 -2.75 -2.41
CA LEU A 86 10.44 -2.60 -3.83
C LEU A 86 10.73 -3.97 -4.45
N HIS A 87 10.51 -4.07 -5.76
CA HIS A 87 10.73 -5.27 -6.58
C HIS A 87 9.83 -6.47 -6.22
N ASP A 88 8.75 -6.22 -5.47
CA ASP A 88 7.70 -7.19 -5.21
C ASP A 88 6.46 -6.92 -6.08
N LEU A 89 5.87 -7.99 -6.58
CA LEU A 89 4.59 -7.99 -7.29
C LEU A 89 3.55 -8.74 -6.46
N TYR A 90 2.38 -8.11 -6.29
CA TYR A 90 1.25 -8.69 -5.58
C TYR A 90 0.13 -9.00 -6.57
N ALA A 91 -0.07 -10.29 -6.86
CA ALA A 91 -1.20 -10.74 -7.66
C ALA A 91 -2.42 -10.94 -6.76
N LEU A 92 -3.45 -10.13 -6.99
CA LEU A 92 -4.70 -10.14 -6.24
C LEU A 92 -5.77 -10.86 -7.06
N ARG A 93 -6.42 -11.86 -6.47
CA ARG A 93 -7.51 -12.61 -7.09
C ARG A 93 -8.74 -12.52 -6.19
N PRO A 94 -9.68 -11.59 -6.47
CA PRO A 94 -10.91 -11.48 -5.72
C PRO A 94 -11.74 -12.77 -5.81
N ARG A 95 -12.19 -13.28 -4.66
CA ARG A 95 -13.08 -14.45 -4.52
C ARG A 95 -14.30 -14.05 -3.68
N PRO A 96 -15.39 -14.84 -3.67
CA PRO A 96 -16.59 -14.52 -2.90
C PRO A 96 -16.37 -14.32 -1.39
N TYR A 97 -15.34 -14.95 -0.81
CA TYR A 97 -15.05 -14.93 0.64
C TYR A 97 -13.73 -14.23 0.99
N GLY A 98 -13.22 -13.36 0.10
CA GLY A 98 -12.00 -12.60 0.31
C GLY A 98 -11.11 -12.57 -0.93
N THR A 99 -9.89 -12.07 -0.78
CA THR A 99 -8.94 -11.96 -1.89
C THR A 99 -7.79 -12.92 -1.68
N GLU A 100 -7.56 -13.80 -2.65
CA GLU A 100 -6.35 -14.62 -2.73
C GLU A 100 -5.19 -13.71 -3.16
N VAL A 101 -4.10 -13.73 -2.40
CA VAL A 101 -2.91 -12.93 -2.69
C VAL A 101 -1.72 -13.84 -2.93
N ILE A 102 -1.02 -13.59 -4.03
CA ILE A 102 0.23 -14.28 -4.36
C ILE A 102 1.31 -13.20 -4.49
N ARG A 103 2.37 -13.35 -3.70
CA ARG A 103 3.54 -12.46 -3.75
C ARG A 103 4.61 -13.08 -4.65
N PHE A 104 5.15 -12.27 -5.54
CA PHE A 104 6.33 -12.57 -6.32
C PHE A 104 7.41 -11.55 -5.99
N ARG A 105 8.66 -11.99 -5.94
CA ARG A 105 9.84 -11.13 -5.78
C ARG A 105 10.71 -11.28 -7.01
N TYR A 106 11.21 -10.16 -7.52
CA TYR A 106 12.17 -10.17 -8.61
C TYR A 106 13.53 -10.70 -8.11
N ASP A 107 14.08 -11.65 -8.85
CA ASP A 107 15.42 -12.21 -8.66
C ASP A 107 16.35 -11.61 -9.73
N GLU A 108 17.24 -10.71 -9.31
CA GLU A 108 18.17 -10.00 -10.19
C GLU A 108 19.18 -10.94 -10.88
N GLU A 109 19.54 -12.07 -10.26
CA GLU A 109 20.50 -13.01 -10.84
C GLU A 109 19.89 -13.82 -11.98
N ARG A 110 18.58 -14.10 -11.88
CA ARG A 110 17.84 -14.92 -12.84
C ARG A 110 17.03 -14.11 -13.84
N ASP A 111 16.89 -12.81 -13.63
CA ASP A 111 16.01 -11.91 -14.38
C ASP A 111 14.55 -12.43 -14.43
N GLU A 112 14.08 -12.98 -13.31
CA GLU A 112 12.79 -13.66 -13.22
C GLU A 112 12.01 -13.28 -11.95
N MET A 113 10.67 -13.36 -12.03
CA MET A 113 9.79 -13.20 -10.88
C MET A 113 9.60 -14.54 -10.18
N VAL A 114 10.12 -14.68 -8.96
CA VAL A 114 10.04 -15.90 -8.16
C VAL A 114 8.87 -15.78 -7.18
N ARG A 115 8.02 -16.80 -7.10
CA ARG A 115 6.93 -16.85 -6.11
C ARG A 115 7.53 -16.93 -4.71
N VAL A 116 7.13 -16.03 -3.83
CA VAL A 116 7.53 -16.04 -2.42
C VAL A 116 6.75 -17.15 -1.69
N PRO A 117 7.40 -18.01 -0.88
CA PRO A 117 6.73 -19.04 -0.08
C PRO A 117 5.63 -18.48 0.83
N GLU A 118 4.58 -19.27 1.12
CA GLU A 118 3.39 -18.81 1.87
C GLU A 118 3.67 -18.49 3.34
N ASP A 119 4.67 -19.13 3.93
CA ASP A 119 5.19 -18.86 5.28
C ASP A 119 5.77 -17.45 5.40
N GLU A 120 6.35 -16.91 4.33
CA GLU A 120 6.87 -15.53 4.25
C GLU A 120 5.81 -14.51 3.79
N GLN A 121 4.59 -14.94 3.50
CA GLN A 121 3.46 -14.06 3.15
C GLN A 121 2.66 -13.61 4.38
N SER A 122 2.90 -14.23 5.54
CA SER A 122 2.16 -14.07 6.80
C SER A 122 2.56 -12.83 7.61
N GLU A 123 2.36 -11.63 7.07
CA GLU A 123 2.32 -10.40 7.89
C GLU A 123 1.00 -9.63 7.75
N TRP A 124 0.15 -10.04 6.82
CA TRP A 124 -1.11 -9.39 6.49
C TRP A 124 -2.21 -10.24 7.10
N GLY A 125 -2.63 -9.89 8.30
CA GLY A 125 -3.61 -10.64 9.10
C GLY A 125 -4.71 -11.27 8.24
N GLN A 126 -4.52 -12.54 7.91
CA GLN A 126 -5.54 -13.39 7.34
C GLN A 126 -6.57 -13.58 8.46
N LYS A 127 -7.57 -12.70 8.53
CA LYS A 127 -8.79 -13.05 9.25
C LYS A 127 -9.50 -14.13 8.42
N ARG A 128 -9.14 -15.38 8.72
CA ARG A 128 -9.94 -16.55 8.36
C ARG A 128 -11.27 -16.46 9.13
N ALA A 129 -12.35 -16.54 8.35
CA ALA A 129 -13.76 -16.70 8.74
C ALA A 129 -14.47 -15.50 9.40
#